data_AF-A0A1H5VD58-F1
#
_entry.id   AF-A0A1H5VD58-F1
#
_cell.length_a   1.000
_cell.length_b   1.000
_cell.length_c   1.000
_cell.angle_alpha   90.00
_cell.angle_beta   90.00
_cell.angle_gamma   90.00
#
_symmetry.space_group_name_H-M   'P 1'
#
loop_
_entity.id
_entity.type
_entity.pdbx_description
1 polymer ?
#
loop_
_entity_poly.entity_id
_entity_poly.type
_entity_poly.pdbx_seq_one_letter_code
_entity_poly.pdbx_strand_id
1 'polypeptide(L)'
;MSDSTVRFVVSNKLCLGCGVCKSVCPADAIDIVIVHGEYRPRVDRSKCLGSKCGKCMKTCPGKGVDFIPFVKGISEGENLKDDHYIGRYKSLYTGYSCDDEIRYHSASGGMVTAFLLYLLDKHIIDGAIVTRFSEIDHITPEPFIARNREDLISARSSRYCPVSMEQVRSMVLGAQGKYVLVGLPCHIQAFRKLSEVDQKFKNRVAGYFSIYCSSNRSFYARDYLMKSNHIQKDDIAYFAFRDEGCLGSMRILTKQDPVKVTRIPFIRYYGQIRSFFKPHRCLTCIDHYGELADVCFGDIHIKPYSDDKIGISSWIARSEYWDNLFCQAAKDGYIKMNQLEPEVLNRSQGDMLFPKKRRAKAVMNMDRLLGRVTARYDRNLDKPGMMDYIKELSCHMQRFIGRRPYLWFLINLLSKND
;
A
#
# COMPACT_ATOMS: atom_id res chain seq x y z
N MET A 1 11.25 25.93 -11.16
CA MET A 1 11.34 25.58 -9.72
C MET A 1 12.62 24.78 -9.52
N SER A 2 13.44 25.09 -8.51
CA SER A 2 14.63 24.29 -8.24
C SER A 2 14.24 22.85 -7.90
N ASP A 3 14.97 21.88 -8.43
CA ASP A 3 14.71 20.44 -8.33
C ASP A 3 14.93 19.84 -6.91
N SER A 4 15.11 20.70 -5.93
CA SER A 4 15.75 20.42 -4.65
C SER A 4 14.79 20.31 -3.46
N THR A 5 13.48 20.55 -3.68
CA THR A 5 12.45 20.43 -2.63
C THR A 5 11.28 19.59 -3.11
N VAL A 6 10.53 19.01 -2.17
CA VAL A 6 9.34 18.20 -2.49
C VAL A 6 8.24 18.95 -3.24
N ARG A 7 8.31 20.29 -3.30
CA ARG A 7 7.45 21.10 -4.17
C ARG A 7 7.60 20.72 -5.65
N PHE A 8 8.81 20.40 -6.09
CA PHE A 8 9.06 19.92 -7.45
C PHE A 8 8.32 18.62 -7.74
N VAL A 9 8.30 17.70 -6.78
CA VAL A 9 7.60 16.42 -6.89
C VAL A 9 6.09 16.64 -6.98
N VAL A 10 5.55 17.56 -6.16
CA VAL A 10 4.12 17.92 -6.20
C VAL A 10 3.73 18.58 -7.52
N SER A 11 4.51 19.56 -7.99
CA SER A 11 4.20 20.28 -9.24
C SER A 11 4.21 19.38 -10.47
N ASN A 12 5.04 18.33 -10.46
CA ASN A 12 5.10 17.33 -11.52
C ASN A 12 4.15 16.14 -11.32
N LYS A 13 3.21 16.23 -10.35
CA LYS A 13 2.23 15.16 -10.05
C LYS A 13 2.88 13.82 -9.67
N LEU A 14 4.12 13.86 -9.17
CA LEU A 14 4.90 12.70 -8.78
C LEU A 14 4.77 12.35 -7.29
N CYS A 15 3.99 13.12 -6.53
CA CYS A 15 3.83 12.91 -5.09
C CYS A 15 2.94 11.70 -4.81
N LEU A 16 3.39 10.85 -3.89
CA LEU A 16 2.67 9.67 -3.41
C LEU A 16 1.76 9.97 -2.21
N GLY A 17 1.96 11.10 -1.52
CA GLY A 17 1.21 11.46 -0.32
C GLY A 17 1.64 10.71 0.96
N CYS A 18 2.80 10.05 0.98
CA CYS A 18 3.25 9.24 2.12
C CYS A 18 3.72 10.03 3.35
N GLY A 19 3.86 11.36 3.28
CA GLY A 19 4.19 12.18 4.45
C GLY A 19 5.62 12.10 5.01
N VAL A 20 6.46 11.12 4.62
CA VAL A 20 7.84 10.93 5.16
C VAL A 20 8.72 12.19 5.03
N CYS A 21 8.46 13.06 4.05
CA CYS A 21 9.17 14.34 3.94
C CYS A 21 8.99 15.28 5.15
N LYS A 22 7.83 15.27 5.81
CA LYS A 22 7.58 15.99 7.08
C LYS A 22 8.52 15.48 8.16
N SER A 23 8.56 14.16 8.33
CA SER A 23 9.25 13.50 9.45
C SER A 23 10.77 13.72 9.48
N VAL A 24 11.37 13.95 8.30
CA VAL A 24 12.81 14.18 8.14
C VAL A 24 13.18 15.68 8.06
N CYS A 25 12.19 16.58 8.03
CA CYS A 25 12.45 18.01 7.89
C CYS A 25 12.96 18.60 9.21
N PRO A 26 14.23 19.05 9.29
CA PRO A 26 14.80 19.53 10.55
C PRO A 26 14.27 20.89 11.00
N ALA A 27 13.72 21.68 10.06
CA ALA A 27 13.18 23.02 10.33
C ALA A 27 11.66 23.04 10.51
N ASP A 28 11.03 21.86 10.56
CA ASP A 28 9.58 21.70 10.64
C ASP A 28 8.81 22.56 9.61
N ALA A 29 9.37 22.65 8.39
CA ALA A 29 8.91 23.56 7.34
C ALA A 29 7.86 22.94 6.40
N ILE A 30 7.34 21.75 6.73
CA ILE A 30 6.44 20.98 5.88
C ILE A 30 5.21 20.66 6.71
N ASP A 31 4.02 20.72 6.14
CA ASP A 31 2.79 20.12 6.69
C ASP A 31 2.19 19.17 5.67
N ILE A 32 1.56 18.09 6.10
CA ILE A 32 0.81 17.22 5.20
C ILE A 32 -0.66 17.64 5.23
N VAL A 33 -1.18 18.05 4.07
CA VAL A 33 -2.55 18.54 3.90
C VAL A 33 -3.27 17.75 2.83
N ILE A 34 -4.59 17.69 2.89
CA ILE A 34 -5.41 17.04 1.85
C ILE A 34 -5.72 18.05 0.75
N VAL A 35 -5.32 17.74 -0.48
CA VAL A 35 -5.60 18.55 -1.68
C VAL A 35 -6.24 17.65 -2.73
N HIS A 36 -7.47 17.98 -3.14
CA HIS A 36 -8.26 17.18 -4.08
C HIS A 36 -8.39 15.70 -3.69
N GLY A 37 -8.60 15.43 -2.40
CA GLY A 37 -8.73 14.08 -1.86
C GLY A 37 -7.42 13.30 -1.72
N GLU A 38 -6.25 13.93 -1.89
CA GLU A 38 -4.96 13.25 -1.73
C GLU A 38 -4.06 14.00 -0.75
N TYR A 39 -3.29 13.28 0.07
CA TYR A 39 -2.27 13.91 0.92
C TYR A 39 -1.16 14.56 0.08
N ARG A 40 -0.75 15.77 0.46
CA ARG A 40 0.29 16.56 -0.19
C ARG A 40 1.10 17.36 0.82
N PRO A 41 2.43 17.48 0.65
CA PRO A 41 3.23 18.38 1.46
C PRO A 41 3.00 19.83 1.04
N ARG A 42 2.66 20.67 2.01
CA ARG A 42 2.71 22.14 1.92
C ARG A 42 3.99 22.60 2.60
N VAL A 43 4.82 23.33 1.87
CA VAL A 43 6.13 23.79 2.37
C VAL A 43 6.05 25.27 2.74
N ASP A 44 6.32 25.58 4.00
CA ASP A 44 6.54 26.95 4.49
C ASP A 44 7.92 27.42 4.04
N ARG A 45 7.96 28.44 3.19
CA ARG A 45 9.22 28.96 2.62
C ARG A 45 10.05 29.73 3.64
N SER A 46 9.42 30.31 4.66
CA SER A 46 10.12 31.10 5.68
C SER A 46 10.99 30.22 6.59
N LYS A 47 10.51 29.00 6.87
CA LYS A 47 11.22 27.99 7.67
C LYS A 47 12.15 27.11 6.83
N CYS A 48 11.86 26.94 5.54
CA CYS A 48 12.58 25.98 4.71
C CYS A 48 14.04 26.37 4.49
N LEU A 49 14.97 25.51 4.89
CA LEU A 49 16.43 25.65 4.69
C LEU A 49 16.87 25.53 3.21
N GLY A 50 15.94 25.49 2.26
CA GLY A 50 16.20 25.53 0.83
C GLY A 50 16.94 24.32 0.26
N SER A 51 17.59 24.55 -0.89
CA SER A 51 18.21 23.51 -1.72
C SER A 51 19.41 22.83 -1.07
N LYS A 52 20.14 23.54 -0.20
CA LYS A 52 21.32 23.00 0.50
C LYS A 52 20.96 21.92 1.52
N CYS A 53 19.73 21.90 2.02
CA CYS A 53 19.27 20.87 2.97
C CYS A 53 18.91 19.55 2.26
N GLY A 54 17.94 19.57 1.35
CA GLY A 54 17.57 18.44 0.48
C GLY A 54 17.07 17.14 1.17
N LYS A 55 17.04 17.04 2.50
CA LYS A 55 16.67 15.79 3.22
C LYS A 55 15.33 15.21 2.80
N CYS A 56 14.31 16.07 2.65
CA CYS A 56 12.98 15.67 2.19
C CYS A 56 12.99 15.06 0.78
N MET A 57 13.93 15.46 -0.09
CA MET A 57 14.08 14.89 -1.43
C MET A 57 14.86 13.59 -1.41
N LYS A 58 15.87 13.45 -0.53
CA LYS A 58 16.63 12.21 -0.35
C LYS A 58 15.74 11.06 0.10
N THR A 59 14.71 11.30 0.91
CA THR A 59 13.77 10.25 1.36
C THR A 59 12.56 10.07 0.43
N CYS A 60 12.35 10.96 -0.54
CA CYS A 60 11.16 10.94 -1.39
C CYS A 60 11.29 9.93 -2.54
N PRO A 61 10.39 8.93 -2.67
CA PRO A 61 10.36 8.02 -3.81
C PRO A 61 9.57 8.57 -5.02
N GLY A 62 9.09 9.81 -4.93
CA GLY A 62 8.24 10.43 -5.97
C GLY A 62 8.91 10.51 -7.33
N LYS A 63 10.19 10.92 -7.37
CA LYS A 63 11.03 10.93 -8.59
C LYS A 63 11.36 9.54 -9.12
N GLY A 64 10.97 8.49 -8.41
CA GLY A 64 11.39 7.13 -8.64
C GLY A 64 12.50 6.70 -7.69
N VAL A 65 12.88 5.43 -7.83
CA VAL A 65 13.78 4.72 -6.93
C VAL A 65 14.66 3.82 -7.79
N ASP A 66 15.92 3.72 -7.43
CA ASP A 66 16.86 2.78 -8.02
C ASP A 66 16.72 1.45 -7.26
N PHE A 67 16.08 0.46 -7.88
CA PHE A 67 15.78 -0.84 -7.29
C PHE A 67 17.00 -1.74 -7.18
N ILE A 68 17.91 -1.73 -8.18
CA ILE A 68 19.06 -2.63 -8.25
C ILE A 68 19.91 -2.58 -6.96
N PRO A 69 20.32 -1.40 -6.45
CA PRO A 69 21.17 -1.34 -5.26
C PRO A 69 20.45 -1.86 -4.00
N PHE A 70 19.17 -1.52 -3.81
CA PHE A 70 18.41 -1.98 -2.66
C PHE A 70 18.16 -3.49 -2.70
N VAL A 71 17.74 -4.04 -3.84
CA VAL A 71 17.45 -5.47 -3.97
C VAL A 71 18.68 -6.32 -3.69
N LYS A 72 19.87 -5.86 -4.11
CA LYS A 72 21.13 -6.55 -3.83
C LYS A 72 21.39 -6.72 -2.33
N GLY A 73 21.01 -5.75 -1.50
CA GLY A 73 21.18 -5.82 -0.04
C GLY A 73 20.00 -6.40 0.74
N ILE A 74 18.90 -6.77 0.07
CA ILE A 74 17.72 -7.40 0.70
C ILE A 74 17.77 -8.92 0.51
N SER A 75 18.07 -9.34 -0.72
CA SER A 75 18.10 -10.75 -1.09
C SER A 75 19.52 -11.29 -0.99
N GLU A 76 19.88 -11.69 0.23
CA GLU A 76 21.12 -12.38 0.55
C GLU A 76 20.82 -13.83 0.96
N GLY A 77 21.72 -14.76 0.62
CA GLY A 77 21.60 -16.19 0.87
C GLY A 77 21.73 -17.06 -0.39
N GLU A 78 21.72 -18.38 -0.19
CA GLU A 78 21.83 -19.36 -1.27
C GLU A 78 20.46 -19.67 -1.90
N ASN A 79 20.47 -20.18 -3.14
CA ASN A 79 19.27 -20.63 -3.86
C ASN A 79 18.21 -19.54 -4.08
N LEU A 80 18.63 -18.29 -4.24
CA LEU A 80 17.75 -17.19 -4.62
C LEU A 80 17.25 -17.38 -6.06
N LYS A 81 15.95 -17.19 -6.24
CA LYS A 81 15.25 -17.26 -7.52
C LYS A 81 14.98 -15.86 -8.04
N ASP A 82 14.79 -15.74 -9.34
CA ASP A 82 14.45 -14.48 -10.00
C ASP A 82 13.27 -14.72 -10.95
N ASP A 83 12.29 -13.82 -10.93
CA ASP A 83 11.16 -13.81 -11.85
C ASP A 83 10.89 -12.39 -12.33
N HIS A 84 10.50 -12.26 -13.60
CA HIS A 84 10.33 -10.98 -14.27
C HIS A 84 9.40 -10.01 -13.52
N TYR A 85 8.36 -10.51 -12.84
CA TYR A 85 7.38 -9.69 -12.14
C TYR A 85 7.63 -9.64 -10.63
N ILE A 86 7.98 -10.77 -10.01
CA ILE A 86 8.18 -10.92 -8.56
C ILE A 86 9.50 -10.27 -8.10
N GLY A 87 10.47 -10.16 -9.01
CA GLY A 87 11.86 -9.79 -8.72
C GLY A 87 12.61 -10.95 -8.07
N ARG A 88 13.69 -10.64 -7.37
CA ARG A 88 14.48 -11.65 -6.64
C ARG A 88 13.79 -12.07 -5.34
N TYR A 89 13.75 -13.38 -5.07
CA TYR A 89 13.10 -13.95 -3.89
C TYR A 89 13.78 -15.25 -3.43
N LYS A 90 13.54 -15.65 -2.17
CA LYS A 90 13.94 -16.95 -1.62
C LYS A 90 12.84 -17.99 -1.85
N SER A 91 11.63 -17.68 -1.37
CA SER A 91 10.49 -18.60 -1.43
C SER A 91 9.17 -17.89 -1.68
N LEU A 92 8.21 -18.66 -2.19
CA LEU A 92 6.83 -18.25 -2.43
C LEU A 92 5.91 -19.23 -1.74
N TYR A 93 4.89 -18.70 -1.08
CA TYR A 93 3.95 -19.51 -0.32
C TYR A 93 2.53 -19.06 -0.54
N THR A 94 1.61 -19.96 -0.24
CA THR A 94 0.17 -19.73 -0.14
C THR A 94 -0.35 -20.35 1.15
N GLY A 95 -1.42 -19.81 1.73
CA GLY A 95 -1.88 -20.25 3.04
C GLY A 95 -2.73 -19.24 3.78
N TYR A 96 -2.92 -19.47 5.07
CA TYR A 96 -3.81 -18.69 5.92
C TYR A 96 -3.46 -18.84 7.41
N SER A 97 -3.96 -17.93 8.23
CA SER A 97 -3.89 -18.01 9.69
C SER A 97 -4.69 -19.18 10.22
N CYS A 98 -4.13 -19.93 11.18
CA CYS A 98 -4.87 -20.95 11.93
C CYS A 98 -5.86 -20.37 12.95
N ASP A 99 -5.88 -19.05 13.11
CA ASP A 99 -6.81 -18.34 13.97
C ASP A 99 -8.03 -17.92 13.16
N ASP A 100 -9.19 -18.52 13.44
CA ASP A 100 -10.40 -18.33 12.65
C ASP A 100 -10.91 -16.88 12.68
N GLU A 101 -10.76 -16.19 13.81
CA GLU A 101 -11.15 -14.78 13.95
C GLU A 101 -10.26 -13.86 13.12
N ILE A 102 -8.94 -14.10 13.15
CA ILE A 102 -8.00 -13.36 12.29
C ILE A 102 -8.28 -13.66 10.83
N ARG A 103 -8.49 -14.93 10.48
CA ARG A 103 -8.68 -15.36 9.10
C ARG A 103 -9.97 -14.81 8.50
N TYR A 104 -11.10 -15.00 9.17
CA TYR A 104 -12.41 -14.62 8.67
C TYR A 104 -12.58 -13.10 8.53
N HIS A 105 -12.03 -12.33 9.47
CA HIS A 105 -12.18 -10.87 9.48
C HIS A 105 -11.02 -10.11 8.82
N SER A 106 -10.10 -10.82 8.19
CA SER A 106 -9.06 -10.22 7.36
C SER A 106 -9.53 -10.06 5.92
N ALA A 107 -8.81 -9.24 5.15
CA ALA A 107 -9.13 -9.07 3.73
C ALA A 107 -9.01 -10.38 2.93
N SER A 108 -8.16 -11.30 3.37
CA SER A 108 -7.81 -12.57 2.76
C SER A 108 -7.42 -13.53 3.90
N GLY A 109 -6.46 -14.45 3.75
CA GLY A 109 -6.08 -15.45 4.76
C GLY A 109 -5.43 -14.93 6.05
N GLY A 110 -5.44 -13.63 6.36
CA GLY A 110 -4.97 -13.10 7.66
C GLY A 110 -3.46 -13.17 7.91
N MET A 111 -2.65 -13.39 6.86
CA MET A 111 -1.21 -13.68 7.00
C MET A 111 -0.38 -12.56 7.62
N VAL A 112 -0.67 -11.29 7.32
CA VAL A 112 0.07 -10.15 7.91
C VAL A 112 -0.14 -10.15 9.43
N THR A 113 -1.39 -10.21 9.88
CA THR A 113 -1.77 -10.20 11.29
C THR A 113 -1.19 -11.42 12.02
N ALA A 114 -1.40 -12.62 11.48
CA ALA A 114 -0.94 -13.86 12.12
C ALA A 114 0.58 -13.94 12.25
N PHE A 115 1.32 -13.52 11.21
CA PHE A 115 2.77 -13.55 11.26
C PHE A 115 3.34 -12.48 12.19
N LEU A 116 2.77 -11.27 12.22
CA LEU A 116 3.17 -10.25 13.20
C LEU A 116 2.88 -10.69 14.63
N LEU A 117 1.76 -11.37 14.86
CA LEU A 117 1.42 -11.94 16.17
C LEU A 117 2.47 -12.96 16.60
N TYR A 118 2.85 -13.89 15.72
CA TYR A 118 3.96 -14.81 15.97
C TYR A 118 5.26 -14.09 16.33
N LEU A 119 5.64 -13.04 15.59
CA LEU A 119 6.88 -12.29 15.86
C LEU A 119 6.84 -11.57 17.22
N LEU A 120 5.68 -11.08 17.64
CA LEU A 120 5.48 -10.45 18.95
C LEU A 120 5.52 -11.47 20.08
N ASP A 121 4.77 -12.57 19.94
CA ASP A 121 4.67 -13.63 20.95
C ASP A 121 6.03 -14.34 21.18
N LYS A 122 6.88 -14.41 20.15
CA LYS A 122 8.26 -14.91 20.24
C LYS A 122 9.29 -13.86 20.61
N HIS A 123 8.87 -12.62 20.87
CA HIS A 123 9.75 -11.49 21.18
C HIS A 123 10.86 -11.25 20.14
N ILE A 124 10.59 -11.57 18.86
CA ILE A 124 11.48 -11.27 17.73
C ILE A 124 11.42 -9.78 17.40
N ILE A 125 10.26 -9.17 17.64
CA ILE A 125 10.04 -7.72 17.54
C ILE A 125 9.36 -7.20 18.80
N ASP A 126 9.55 -5.91 19.07
CA ASP A 126 8.89 -5.22 20.18
C ASP A 126 7.58 -4.55 19.74
N GLY A 127 7.38 -4.37 18.43
CA GLY A 127 6.20 -3.76 17.88
C GLY A 127 6.13 -3.82 16.35
N ALA A 128 4.94 -3.62 15.81
CA ALA A 128 4.73 -3.48 14.37
C ALA A 128 4.07 -2.14 14.07
N ILE A 129 4.65 -1.35 13.17
CA ILE A 129 3.99 -0.16 12.64
C ILE A 129 2.98 -0.61 11.58
N VAL A 130 1.71 -0.56 11.96
CA VAL A 130 0.56 -0.94 11.12
C VAL A 130 -0.41 0.24 11.01
N THR A 131 -1.41 0.14 10.15
CA THR A 131 -2.39 1.22 9.92
C THR A 131 -3.77 0.78 10.38
N ARG A 132 -4.36 1.53 11.30
CA ARG A 132 -5.78 1.39 11.71
C ARG A 132 -6.61 2.55 11.16
N PHE A 133 -7.92 2.51 11.34
CA PHE A 133 -8.72 3.73 11.27
C PHE A 133 -8.71 4.40 12.65
N SER A 134 -8.70 5.73 12.66
CA SER A 134 -8.66 6.52 13.88
C SER A 134 -9.84 6.19 14.79
N GLU A 135 -9.61 6.14 16.10
CA GLU A 135 -10.67 5.95 17.09
C GLU A 135 -11.56 7.19 17.24
N ILE A 136 -11.17 8.32 16.63
CA ILE A 136 -11.93 9.58 16.70
C ILE A 136 -13.06 9.60 15.67
N ASP A 137 -12.75 9.31 14.40
CA ASP A 137 -13.70 9.40 13.29
C ASP A 137 -14.01 8.04 12.63
N HIS A 138 -13.29 6.98 13.02
CA HIS A 138 -13.43 5.61 12.52
C HIS A 138 -13.24 5.44 11.00
N ILE A 139 -12.76 6.46 10.28
CA ILE A 139 -12.64 6.41 8.81
C ILE A 139 -11.35 7.01 8.25
N THR A 140 -10.60 7.75 9.05
CA THR A 140 -9.30 8.31 8.66
C THR A 140 -8.19 7.34 9.03
N PRO A 141 -7.37 6.89 8.08
CA PRO A 141 -6.31 5.94 8.38
C PRO A 141 -5.14 6.61 9.10
N GLU A 142 -4.66 5.99 10.17
CA GLU A 142 -3.51 6.45 10.94
C GLU A 142 -2.51 5.29 11.19
N PRO A 143 -1.20 5.52 11.04
CA PRO A 143 -0.20 4.57 11.49
C PRO A 143 -0.12 4.58 13.02
N PHE A 144 0.14 3.43 13.63
CA PHE A 144 0.41 3.32 15.06
C PHE A 144 1.31 2.10 15.35
N ILE A 145 1.83 2.01 16.57
CA ILE A 145 2.62 0.85 17.02
C ILE A 145 1.67 -0.19 17.61
N ALA A 146 1.50 -1.32 16.94
CA ALA A 146 0.87 -2.51 17.51
C ALA A 146 1.88 -3.32 18.33
N ARG A 147 1.50 -3.72 19.54
CA ARG A 147 2.34 -4.49 20.48
C ARG A 147 1.70 -5.77 20.97
N ASN A 148 0.41 -5.96 20.72
CA ASN A 148 -0.34 -7.14 21.13
C ASN A 148 -1.34 -7.56 20.05
N ARG A 149 -2.08 -8.61 20.34
CA ARG A 149 -3.09 -9.20 19.48
C ARG A 149 -4.21 -8.21 19.15
N GLU A 150 -4.73 -7.51 20.15
CA GLU A 150 -5.84 -6.57 20.03
C GLU A 150 -5.49 -5.40 19.11
N ASP A 151 -4.28 -4.87 19.26
CA ASP A 151 -3.72 -3.85 18.37
C ASP A 151 -3.71 -4.35 16.92
N LEU A 152 -3.15 -5.54 16.67
CA LEU A 152 -3.07 -6.11 15.32
C LEU A 152 -4.46 -6.37 14.72
N ILE A 153 -5.43 -6.79 15.54
CA ILE A 153 -6.83 -6.97 15.13
C ILE A 153 -7.45 -5.63 14.73
N SER A 154 -7.21 -4.55 15.47
CA SER A 154 -7.70 -3.21 15.12
C SER A 154 -7.16 -2.71 13.76
N ALA A 155 -6.01 -3.24 13.33
CA ALA A 155 -5.35 -2.92 12.07
C ALA A 155 -5.70 -3.88 10.91
N ARG A 156 -6.56 -4.88 11.09
CA ARG A 156 -6.97 -5.82 10.01
C ARG A 156 -7.80 -5.14 8.92
N SER A 157 -8.11 -5.85 7.82
CA SER A 157 -8.74 -5.32 6.58
C SER A 157 -7.77 -4.54 5.65
N SER A 158 -8.25 -4.17 4.46
CA SER A 158 -7.57 -3.26 3.53
C SER A 158 -7.96 -1.80 3.77
N ARG A 159 -7.10 -0.85 3.36
CA ARG A 159 -7.42 0.59 3.29
C ARG A 159 -7.32 1.08 1.86
N TYR A 160 -8.46 1.25 1.19
CA TYR A 160 -8.52 1.80 -0.16
C TYR A 160 -8.62 3.33 -0.13
N CYS A 161 -7.66 3.98 0.53
CA CYS A 161 -7.56 5.43 0.65
C CYS A 161 -6.10 5.86 0.92
N PRO A 162 -5.78 7.17 0.82
CA PRO A 162 -4.44 7.65 1.13
C PRO A 162 -4.07 7.44 2.60
N VAL A 163 -2.84 7.04 2.89
CA VAL A 163 -2.29 6.90 4.24
C VAL A 163 -1.05 7.78 4.37
N SER A 164 -1.01 8.64 5.38
CA SER A 164 0.17 9.44 5.72
C SER A 164 1.06 8.64 6.67
N MET A 165 2.36 8.58 6.39
CA MET A 165 3.39 7.94 7.22
C MET A 165 4.29 9.00 7.89
N GLU A 166 3.79 10.23 8.05
CA GLU A 166 4.58 11.34 8.60
C GLU A 166 5.03 11.15 10.05
N GLN A 167 4.28 10.38 10.84
CA GLN A 167 4.58 10.14 12.25
C GLN A 167 5.47 8.91 12.48
N VAL A 168 5.70 8.07 11.47
CA VAL A 168 6.39 6.78 11.64
C VAL A 168 7.81 6.94 12.15
N ARG A 169 8.55 7.95 11.67
CA ARG A 169 9.92 8.19 12.13
C ARG A 169 9.96 8.58 13.62
N SER A 170 9.04 9.45 14.06
CA SER A 170 8.96 9.83 15.48
C SER A 170 8.49 8.67 16.35
N MET A 171 7.56 7.83 15.88
CA MET A 171 7.14 6.61 16.60
C MET A 171 8.32 5.65 16.82
N VAL A 172 9.07 5.37 15.76
CA VAL A 172 10.22 4.44 15.80
C VAL A 172 11.37 4.95 16.67
N LEU A 173 11.61 6.27 16.68
CA LEU A 173 12.69 6.87 17.47
C LEU A 173 12.27 7.22 18.91
N GLY A 174 10.99 7.42 19.15
CA GLY A 174 10.43 7.86 20.44
C GLY A 174 10.24 6.73 21.45
N ALA A 175 10.25 5.47 21.00
CA ALA A 175 10.12 4.30 21.87
C ALA A 175 11.26 3.30 21.64
N GLN A 176 11.74 2.69 22.73
CA GLN A 176 12.73 1.61 22.64
C GLN A 176 12.11 0.38 21.98
N GLY A 177 12.92 -0.32 21.18
CA GLY A 177 12.57 -1.58 20.55
C GLY A 177 13.02 -1.72 19.11
N LYS A 178 12.65 -2.86 18.53
CA LYS A 178 12.83 -3.30 17.15
C LYS A 178 11.46 -3.46 16.51
N TYR A 179 11.27 -2.81 15.36
CA TYR A 179 9.95 -2.69 14.74
C TYR A 179 9.90 -3.29 13.34
N VAL A 180 8.81 -4.00 13.02
CA VAL A 180 8.44 -4.24 11.62
C VAL A 180 7.60 -3.08 11.11
N LEU A 181 7.88 -2.61 9.88
CA LEU A 181 7.09 -1.57 9.22
C LEU A 181 6.21 -2.21 8.15
N VAL A 182 4.89 -2.04 8.25
CA VAL A 182 3.93 -2.53 7.24
C VAL A 182 3.44 -1.39 6.37
N GLY A 183 3.44 -1.59 5.05
CA GLY A 183 2.93 -0.56 4.15
C GLY A 183 2.70 -1.02 2.71
N LEU A 184 2.33 -0.07 1.86
CA LEU A 184 2.31 -0.27 0.41
C LEU A 184 3.75 -0.26 -0.13
N PRO A 185 3.99 -0.77 -1.37
CA PRO A 185 5.32 -0.74 -1.98
C PRO A 185 5.96 0.65 -1.96
N CYS A 186 5.17 1.69 -2.22
CA CYS A 186 5.63 3.08 -2.19
C CYS A 186 5.94 3.63 -0.79
N HIS A 187 5.34 3.08 0.27
CA HIS A 187 5.70 3.40 1.66
C HIS A 187 7.05 2.75 2.00
N ILE A 188 7.23 1.48 1.64
CA ILE A 188 8.48 0.76 1.86
C ILE A 188 9.63 1.42 1.10
N GLN A 189 9.42 1.84 -0.14
CA GLN A 189 10.37 2.66 -0.90
C GLN A 189 10.78 3.93 -0.13
N ALA A 190 9.83 4.63 0.50
CA ALA A 190 10.15 5.83 1.29
C ALA A 190 10.95 5.49 2.55
N PHE A 191 10.61 4.39 3.25
CA PHE A 191 11.32 3.96 4.44
C PHE A 191 12.73 3.44 4.16
N ARG A 192 12.94 2.74 3.04
CA ARG A 192 14.29 2.31 2.61
C ARG A 192 15.20 3.50 2.36
N LYS A 193 14.71 4.52 1.64
CA LYS A 193 15.43 5.78 1.42
C LYS A 193 15.63 6.58 2.71
N LEU A 194 14.68 6.51 3.66
CA LEU A 194 14.86 7.10 4.99
C LEU A 194 16.01 6.42 5.75
N SER A 195 16.10 5.10 5.70
CA SER A 195 17.14 4.33 6.36
C SER A 195 18.55 4.56 5.82
N GLU A 196 18.70 5.03 4.57
CA GLU A 196 19.99 5.48 4.03
C GLU A 196 20.49 6.79 4.63
N VAL A 197 19.58 7.65 5.12
CA VAL A 197 19.91 8.97 5.65
C VAL A 197 19.76 9.09 7.16
N ASP A 198 19.13 8.10 7.80
CA ASP A 198 18.89 8.06 9.24
C ASP A 198 19.25 6.68 9.81
N GLN A 199 20.50 6.56 10.26
CA GLN A 199 21.01 5.32 10.83
C GLN A 199 20.33 4.93 12.14
N LYS A 200 19.86 5.91 12.94
CA LYS A 200 19.12 5.61 14.19
C LYS A 200 17.80 4.94 13.85
N PHE A 201 17.09 5.46 12.85
CA PHE A 201 15.87 4.83 12.34
C PHE A 201 16.16 3.45 11.78
N LYS A 202 17.17 3.31 10.89
CA LYS A 202 17.57 2.02 10.30
C LYS A 202 17.83 0.96 11.37
N ASN A 203 18.57 1.29 12.42
CA ASN A 203 18.92 0.37 13.50
C ASN A 203 17.71 -0.09 14.33
N ARG A 204 16.58 0.63 14.28
CA ARG A 204 15.34 0.27 14.98
C ARG A 204 14.40 -0.58 14.14
N VAL A 205 14.61 -0.68 12.83
CA VAL A 205 13.73 -1.46 11.94
C VAL A 205 14.24 -2.89 11.83
N ALA A 206 13.44 -3.85 12.29
CA ALA A 206 13.68 -5.28 12.15
C ALA A 206 13.32 -5.80 10.76
N GLY A 207 12.25 -5.26 10.16
CA GLY A 207 11.78 -5.69 8.84
C GLY A 207 10.84 -4.70 8.16
N TYR A 208 10.78 -4.79 6.84
CA TYR A 208 9.92 -4.00 5.97
C TYR A 208 8.96 -4.96 5.27
N PHE A 209 7.68 -4.89 5.63
CA PHE A 209 6.64 -5.76 5.07
C PHE A 209 5.77 -4.95 4.12
N SER A 210 5.65 -5.42 2.87
CA SER A 210 4.74 -4.81 1.90
C SER A 210 3.48 -5.64 1.73
N ILE A 211 2.36 -4.97 1.48
CA ILE A 211 1.20 -5.61 0.85
C ILE A 211 1.21 -5.36 -0.66
N TYR A 212 0.70 -6.30 -1.46
CA TYR A 212 0.63 -6.14 -2.91
C TYR A 212 -0.24 -4.94 -3.26
N CYS A 213 0.16 -4.17 -4.27
CA CYS A 213 -0.55 -2.96 -4.65
C CYS A 213 -0.57 -2.74 -6.16
N SER A 214 -1.78 -2.80 -6.72
CA SER A 214 -2.02 -2.37 -8.09
C SER A 214 -2.04 -0.84 -8.20
N SER A 215 -2.84 -0.19 -7.35
CA SER A 215 -3.03 1.26 -7.29
C SER A 215 -3.79 1.64 -6.02
N ASN A 216 -3.51 2.82 -5.45
CA ASN A 216 -4.30 3.38 -4.36
C ASN A 216 -5.49 4.20 -4.89
N ARG A 217 -6.31 4.75 -3.98
CA ARG A 217 -7.41 5.68 -4.26
C ARG A 217 -7.25 6.96 -3.47
N SER A 218 -7.81 8.06 -3.98
CA SER A 218 -8.00 9.28 -3.21
C SER A 218 -9.13 9.13 -2.20
N PHE A 219 -9.20 10.01 -1.19
CA PHE A 219 -10.31 10.09 -0.24
C PHE A 219 -11.67 10.30 -0.93
N TYR A 220 -11.68 10.84 -2.15
CA TYR A 220 -12.90 10.93 -2.96
C TYR A 220 -13.51 9.57 -3.29
N ALA A 221 -12.76 8.47 -3.35
CA ALA A 221 -13.33 7.14 -3.49
C ALA A 221 -14.20 6.77 -2.28
N ARG A 222 -13.65 6.96 -1.06
CA ARG A 222 -14.38 6.75 0.19
C ARG A 222 -15.61 7.67 0.23
N ASP A 223 -15.43 8.95 -0.08
CA ASP A 223 -16.51 9.93 -0.03
C ASP A 223 -17.63 9.61 -1.05
N TYR A 224 -17.26 9.14 -2.24
CA TYR A 224 -18.21 8.64 -3.23
C TYR A 224 -18.99 7.43 -2.71
N LEU A 225 -18.31 6.44 -2.12
CA LEU A 225 -18.94 5.25 -1.57
C LEU A 225 -19.92 5.56 -0.44
N MET A 226 -19.56 6.49 0.44
CA MET A 226 -20.46 6.94 1.51
C MET A 226 -21.69 7.62 0.90
N LYS A 227 -21.50 8.52 -0.08
CA LYS A 227 -22.59 9.22 -0.75
C LYS A 227 -23.51 8.27 -1.52
N SER A 228 -22.96 7.31 -2.26
CA SER A 228 -23.75 6.39 -3.12
C SER A 228 -24.54 5.37 -2.33
N ASN A 229 -24.20 5.15 -1.06
CA ASN A 229 -24.90 4.24 -0.16
C ASN A 229 -25.59 4.99 1.01
N HIS A 230 -25.77 6.31 0.89
CA HIS A 230 -26.49 7.15 1.85
C HIS A 230 -25.95 7.09 3.30
N ILE A 231 -24.63 6.97 3.46
CA ILE A 231 -23.97 6.92 4.78
C ILE A 231 -23.46 8.31 5.16
N GLN A 232 -23.80 8.75 6.37
CA GLN A 232 -23.25 9.96 6.98
C GLN A 232 -21.93 9.64 7.69
N LYS A 233 -20.86 10.37 7.39
CA LYS A 233 -19.52 10.06 7.90
C LYS A 233 -19.40 10.21 9.41
N ASP A 234 -20.02 11.27 9.96
CA ASP A 234 -19.91 11.60 11.38
C ASP A 234 -20.66 10.59 12.28
N ASP A 235 -21.54 9.79 11.68
CA ASP A 235 -22.31 8.72 12.33
C ASP A 235 -21.60 7.36 12.27
N ILE A 236 -20.42 7.24 11.68
CA ILE A 236 -19.72 5.95 11.60
C ILE A 236 -19.11 5.59 12.97
N ALA A 237 -19.41 4.39 13.46
CA ALA A 237 -18.82 3.80 14.67
C ALA A 237 -17.78 2.72 14.35
N TYR A 238 -17.91 2.06 13.20
CA TYR A 238 -16.94 1.09 12.71
C TYR A 238 -16.93 1.09 11.19
N PHE A 239 -15.73 0.93 10.61
CA PHE A 239 -15.55 0.85 9.17
C PHE A 239 -14.46 -0.16 8.80
N ALA A 240 -14.78 -1.05 7.87
CA ALA A 240 -13.81 -1.88 7.17
C ALA A 240 -14.14 -1.91 5.68
N PHE A 241 -13.11 -1.81 4.82
CA PHE A 241 -13.31 -2.00 3.38
C PHE A 241 -13.54 -3.46 3.03
N ARG A 242 -12.86 -4.40 3.71
CA ARG A 242 -12.97 -5.84 3.46
C ARG A 242 -13.03 -6.57 4.78
N ASP A 243 -14.17 -7.17 5.06
CA ASP A 243 -14.46 -7.97 6.24
C ASP A 243 -15.42 -9.10 5.86
N GLU A 244 -15.58 -10.10 6.74
CA GLU A 244 -16.49 -11.24 6.58
C GLU A 244 -16.14 -12.15 5.38
N GLY A 245 -14.90 -12.63 5.36
CA GLY A 245 -14.40 -13.64 4.43
C GLY A 245 -13.58 -13.10 3.26
N CYS A 246 -13.30 -13.99 2.30
CA CYS A 246 -12.42 -13.73 1.17
C CYS A 246 -13.04 -12.69 0.24
N LEU A 247 -12.34 -11.56 0.02
CA LEU A 247 -12.88 -10.32 -0.55
C LEU A 247 -13.92 -9.66 0.37
N GLY A 248 -14.92 -10.42 0.79
CA GLY A 248 -15.89 -10.05 1.79
C GLY A 248 -16.74 -8.85 1.38
N SER A 249 -17.11 -8.05 2.38
CA SER A 249 -17.90 -6.84 2.21
C SER A 249 -17.22 -5.64 2.86
N MET A 250 -17.53 -4.46 2.34
CA MET A 250 -17.37 -3.23 3.10
C MET A 250 -18.41 -3.26 4.22
N ARG A 251 -17.93 -3.13 5.47
CA ARG A 251 -18.72 -3.25 6.68
C ARG A 251 -18.76 -1.91 7.40
N ILE A 252 -19.96 -1.46 7.75
CA ILE A 252 -20.19 -0.19 8.44
C ILE A 252 -21.17 -0.43 9.59
N LEU A 253 -20.81 0.06 10.78
CA LEU A 253 -21.71 0.25 11.91
C LEU A 253 -21.89 1.74 12.14
N THR A 254 -23.09 2.16 12.51
CA THR A 254 -23.36 3.55 12.86
C THR A 254 -23.45 3.74 14.37
N LYS A 255 -23.30 4.99 14.84
CA LYS A 255 -23.44 5.34 16.26
C LYS A 255 -24.92 5.29 16.67
N GLN A 256 -25.83 5.62 15.75
CA GLN A 256 -27.28 5.55 15.98
C GLN A 256 -27.79 4.13 16.18
N ASP A 257 -27.25 3.15 15.46
CA ASP A 257 -27.65 1.74 15.56
C ASP A 257 -26.40 0.85 15.46
N PRO A 258 -25.71 0.61 16.59
CA PRO A 258 -24.46 -0.16 16.61
C PRO A 258 -24.68 -1.66 16.38
N VAL A 259 -25.94 -2.12 16.27
CA VAL A 259 -26.27 -3.53 16.00
C VAL A 259 -26.48 -3.76 14.50
N LYS A 260 -27.05 -2.77 13.79
CA LYS A 260 -27.31 -2.88 12.36
C LYS A 260 -26.05 -2.68 11.52
N VAL A 261 -25.54 -3.80 10.99
CA VAL A 261 -24.40 -3.80 10.07
C VAL A 261 -24.85 -3.53 8.63
N THR A 262 -24.35 -2.45 8.04
CA THR A 262 -24.44 -2.22 6.59
C THR A 262 -23.33 -2.98 5.87
N ARG A 263 -23.71 -3.82 4.89
CA ARG A 263 -22.80 -4.65 4.10
C ARG A 263 -22.90 -4.31 2.63
N ILE A 264 -21.78 -3.98 2.01
CA ILE A 264 -21.70 -3.73 0.57
C ILE A 264 -20.65 -4.68 -0.01
N PRO A 265 -21.03 -5.70 -0.81
CA PRO A 265 -20.08 -6.70 -1.32
C PRO A 265 -18.92 -6.08 -2.08
N PHE A 266 -17.70 -6.58 -1.84
CA PHE A 266 -16.48 -6.06 -2.48
C PHE A 266 -16.61 -5.94 -4.00
N ILE A 267 -17.11 -7.00 -4.64
CA ILE A 267 -17.25 -7.07 -6.09
C ILE A 267 -18.18 -5.98 -6.65
N ARG A 268 -19.17 -5.55 -5.86
CA ARG A 268 -20.15 -4.53 -6.25
C ARG A 268 -19.57 -3.12 -6.22
N TYR A 269 -18.79 -2.79 -5.19
CA TYR A 269 -18.30 -1.41 -5.02
C TYR A 269 -16.91 -1.19 -5.62
N TYR A 270 -16.06 -2.22 -5.69
CA TYR A 270 -14.67 -2.03 -6.11
C TYR A 270 -14.55 -1.59 -7.58
N GLY A 271 -15.44 -2.08 -8.45
CA GLY A 271 -15.54 -1.64 -9.85
C GLY A 271 -15.80 -0.13 -9.96
N GLN A 272 -16.74 0.39 -9.17
CA GLN A 272 -17.13 1.81 -9.15
C GLN A 272 -15.97 2.74 -8.75
N ILE A 273 -15.08 2.26 -7.87
CA ILE A 273 -13.93 3.04 -7.43
C ILE A 273 -12.66 2.75 -8.23
N ARG A 274 -12.65 1.80 -9.18
CA ARG A 274 -11.43 1.22 -9.77
C ARG A 274 -10.50 2.28 -10.37
N SER A 275 -10.90 2.94 -11.45
CA SER A 275 -10.02 3.89 -12.17
C SER A 275 -10.33 5.35 -11.86
N PHE A 276 -11.59 5.67 -11.54
CA PHE A 276 -12.07 7.04 -11.28
C PHE A 276 -11.27 7.80 -10.21
N PHE A 277 -10.78 7.11 -9.19
CA PHE A 277 -10.14 7.76 -8.03
C PHE A 277 -8.65 7.42 -7.90
N LYS A 278 -8.00 6.90 -8.95
CA LYS A 278 -6.56 6.62 -8.91
C LYS A 278 -5.74 7.92 -8.82
N PRO A 279 -4.81 8.05 -7.86
CA PRO A 279 -3.77 9.07 -7.89
C PRO A 279 -2.94 8.98 -9.16
N HIS A 280 -2.50 10.13 -9.70
CA HIS A 280 -1.71 10.13 -10.93
C HIS A 280 -0.42 9.31 -10.81
N ARG A 281 0.28 9.46 -9.68
CA ARG A 281 1.54 8.78 -9.42
C ARG A 281 1.40 7.25 -9.33
N CYS A 282 0.21 6.71 -9.07
CA CYS A 282 -0.03 5.27 -9.15
C CYS A 282 0.04 4.75 -10.59
N LEU A 283 -0.28 5.59 -11.59
CA LEU A 283 -0.22 5.22 -13.00
C LEU A 283 1.21 5.08 -13.52
N THR A 284 2.19 5.67 -12.83
CA THR A 284 3.62 5.58 -13.17
C THR A 284 4.41 4.71 -12.17
N CYS A 285 3.71 3.97 -11.29
CA CYS A 285 4.33 3.00 -10.38
C CYS A 285 4.58 1.67 -11.10
N ILE A 286 5.79 1.12 -10.94
CA ILE A 286 6.19 -0.16 -11.56
C ILE A 286 6.23 -1.32 -10.57
N ASP A 287 6.02 -1.05 -9.29
CA ASP A 287 6.21 -2.01 -8.19
C ASP A 287 4.85 -2.53 -7.71
N HIS A 288 4.53 -3.78 -8.03
CA HIS A 288 3.27 -4.43 -7.65
C HIS A 288 3.43 -5.21 -6.35
N TYR A 289 4.49 -6.01 -6.26
CA TYR A 289 4.73 -6.92 -5.16
C TYR A 289 5.49 -6.29 -4.00
N GLY A 290 6.08 -5.10 -4.13
CA GLY A 290 6.91 -4.51 -3.08
C GLY A 290 8.33 -5.05 -3.12
N GLU A 291 9.02 -4.86 -4.25
CA GLU A 291 10.36 -5.42 -4.49
C GLU A 291 11.40 -5.01 -3.44
N LEU A 292 11.17 -3.90 -2.74
CA LEU A 292 12.08 -3.39 -1.69
C LEU A 292 11.67 -3.79 -0.26
N ALA A 293 10.65 -4.63 -0.09
CA ALA A 293 10.27 -5.20 1.19
C ALA A 293 10.96 -6.54 1.43
N ASP A 294 11.22 -6.89 2.69
CA ASP A 294 11.80 -8.19 3.02
C ASP A 294 10.77 -9.32 2.88
N VAL A 295 9.50 -9.00 3.17
CA VAL A 295 8.36 -9.91 3.01
C VAL A 295 7.21 -9.16 2.35
N CYS A 296 6.52 -9.83 1.42
CA CYS A 296 5.42 -9.24 0.67
C CYS A 296 4.18 -10.13 0.75
N PHE A 297 3.00 -9.58 1.01
CA PHE A 297 1.75 -10.35 1.17
C PHE A 297 0.66 -9.86 0.22
N GLY A 298 -0.21 -10.76 -0.22
CA GLY A 298 -1.45 -10.35 -0.86
C GLY A 298 -2.36 -11.50 -1.18
N ASP A 299 -3.41 -11.20 -1.91
CA ASP A 299 -4.43 -12.17 -2.22
C ASP A 299 -3.96 -13.21 -3.25
N ILE A 300 -4.61 -14.38 -3.31
CA ILE A 300 -4.46 -15.36 -4.39
C ILE A 300 -5.83 -15.74 -4.97
N HIS A 301 -6.38 -14.88 -5.83
CA HIS A 301 -7.74 -15.03 -6.37
C HIS A 301 -7.77 -15.81 -7.68
N ILE A 302 -7.30 -17.05 -7.66
CA ILE A 302 -7.38 -17.99 -8.80
C ILE A 302 -7.73 -19.39 -8.29
N LYS A 303 -8.38 -20.22 -9.10
CA LYS A 303 -8.67 -21.61 -8.73
C LYS A 303 -7.37 -22.41 -8.50
N PRO A 304 -7.35 -23.34 -7.53
CA PRO A 304 -8.45 -23.69 -6.62
C PRO A 304 -8.63 -22.73 -5.42
N TYR A 305 -7.69 -21.83 -5.17
CA TYR A 305 -7.69 -20.96 -3.98
C TYR A 305 -8.89 -20.03 -3.87
N SER A 306 -9.43 -19.56 -5.00
CA SER A 306 -10.64 -18.72 -5.05
C SER A 306 -11.92 -19.45 -4.62
N ASP A 307 -11.89 -20.78 -4.51
CA ASP A 307 -13.04 -21.57 -4.05
C ASP A 307 -13.20 -21.46 -2.53
N ASP A 308 -12.13 -21.16 -1.79
CA ASP A 308 -12.18 -20.85 -0.36
C ASP A 308 -12.80 -19.47 -0.13
N LYS A 309 -13.93 -19.45 0.59
CA LYS A 309 -14.70 -18.22 0.86
C LYS A 309 -14.32 -17.52 2.16
N ILE A 310 -13.43 -18.12 2.97
CA ILE A 310 -12.92 -17.51 4.21
C ILE A 310 -11.70 -16.66 3.89
N GLY A 311 -10.74 -17.20 3.14
CA GLY A 311 -9.57 -16.46 2.69
C GLY A 311 -8.31 -17.30 2.65
N ILE A 312 -7.57 -17.15 1.55
CA ILE A 312 -6.21 -17.66 1.35
C ILE A 312 -5.37 -16.51 0.80
N SER A 313 -4.19 -16.30 1.40
CA SER A 313 -3.21 -15.33 0.96
C SER A 313 -2.02 -16.02 0.30
N SER A 314 -1.29 -15.27 -0.51
CA SER A 314 0.06 -15.61 -0.96
C SER A 314 1.07 -14.64 -0.35
N TRP A 315 2.33 -15.08 -0.24
CA TRP A 315 3.42 -14.20 0.16
C TRP A 315 4.76 -14.59 -0.46
N ILE A 316 5.65 -13.61 -0.48
CA ILE A 316 7.01 -13.68 -0.99
C ILE A 316 7.95 -13.42 0.18
N ALA A 317 8.85 -14.36 0.47
CA ALA A 317 9.97 -14.14 1.38
C ALA A 317 11.24 -13.85 0.55
N ARG A 318 11.91 -12.72 0.79
CA ARG A 318 13.07 -12.31 -0.02
C ARG A 318 14.43 -12.76 0.51
N SER A 319 14.47 -13.21 1.75
CA SER A 319 15.69 -13.66 2.43
C SER A 319 15.43 -14.95 3.19
N GLU A 320 16.48 -15.72 3.42
CA GLU A 320 16.44 -16.93 4.22
C GLU A 320 16.00 -16.71 5.68
N TYR A 321 16.35 -15.57 6.27
CA TYR A 321 15.92 -15.23 7.63
C TYR A 321 14.38 -15.27 7.79
N TRP A 322 13.66 -14.54 6.93
CA TRP A 322 12.20 -14.52 6.96
C TRP A 322 11.57 -15.86 6.55
N ASP A 323 12.18 -16.57 5.60
CA ASP A 323 11.75 -17.90 5.18
C ASP A 323 11.75 -18.90 6.35
N ASN A 324 12.83 -18.90 7.13
CA ASN A 324 12.96 -19.73 8.32
C ASN A 324 11.92 -19.38 9.40
N LEU A 325 11.63 -18.09 9.59
CA LEU A 325 10.60 -17.66 10.53
C LEU A 325 9.20 -18.09 10.10
N PHE A 326 8.88 -18.10 8.80
CA PHE A 326 7.61 -18.67 8.33
C PHE A 326 7.52 -20.17 8.57
N CYS A 327 8.61 -20.91 8.34
CA CYS A 327 8.68 -22.33 8.64
C CYS A 327 8.44 -22.61 10.13
N GLN A 328 8.99 -21.78 11.02
CA GLN A 328 8.75 -21.90 12.46
C GLN A 328 7.32 -21.51 12.83
N ALA A 329 6.78 -20.40 12.32
CA ALA A 329 5.40 -19.99 12.57
C ALA A 329 4.38 -21.06 12.13
N ALA A 330 4.64 -21.76 11.03
CA ALA A 330 3.82 -22.87 10.59
C ALA A 330 3.91 -24.10 11.51
N LYS A 331 5.12 -24.45 11.96
CA LYS A 331 5.34 -25.53 12.94
C LYS A 331 4.67 -25.25 14.28
N ASP A 332 4.72 -24.00 14.72
CA ASP A 332 4.12 -23.53 15.97
C ASP A 332 2.60 -23.32 15.85
N GLY A 333 2.01 -23.59 14.70
CA GLY A 333 0.55 -23.61 14.52
C GLY A 333 -0.09 -22.24 14.31
N TYR A 334 0.66 -21.16 14.06
CA TYR A 334 0.10 -19.83 13.78
C TYR A 334 -0.52 -19.73 12.38
N ILE A 335 0.06 -20.48 11.44
CA ILE A 335 -0.32 -20.43 10.01
C ILE A 335 -0.32 -21.83 9.40
N LYS A 336 -1.16 -22.01 8.38
CA LYS A 336 -1.02 -23.07 7.37
C LYS A 336 -0.31 -22.48 6.16
N MET A 337 0.64 -23.21 5.60
CA MET A 337 1.34 -22.78 4.39
C MET A 337 1.68 -23.95 3.47
N ASN A 338 1.65 -23.68 2.17
CA ASN A 338 2.08 -24.57 1.10
C ASN A 338 3.00 -23.80 0.16
N GLN A 339 3.92 -24.51 -0.50
CA GLN A 339 4.76 -23.94 -1.55
C GLN A 339 3.88 -23.44 -2.71
N LEU A 340 4.30 -22.34 -3.34
CA LEU A 340 3.59 -21.72 -4.45
C LEU A 340 4.51 -21.54 -5.65
N GLU A 341 4.03 -21.88 -6.84
CA GLU A 341 4.77 -21.64 -8.07
C GLU A 341 4.64 -20.18 -8.55
N PRO A 342 5.72 -19.57 -9.08
CA PRO A 342 5.73 -18.18 -9.52
C PRO A 342 4.70 -17.90 -10.62
N GLU A 343 4.48 -18.85 -11.53
CA GLU A 343 3.47 -18.71 -12.59
C GLU A 343 2.05 -18.62 -12.02
N VAL A 344 1.74 -19.41 -10.99
CA VAL A 344 0.43 -19.39 -10.32
C VAL A 344 0.22 -18.06 -9.60
N LEU A 345 1.23 -17.58 -8.86
CA LEU A 345 1.20 -16.28 -8.21
C LEU A 345 0.96 -15.16 -9.23
N ASN A 346 1.76 -15.13 -10.30
CA ASN A 346 1.67 -14.12 -11.35
C ASN A 346 0.31 -14.13 -12.08
N ARG A 347 -0.22 -15.31 -12.41
CA ARG A 347 -1.56 -15.42 -13.01
C ARG A 347 -2.67 -14.94 -12.07
N SER A 348 -2.56 -15.20 -10.76
CA SER A 348 -3.55 -14.71 -9.78
C SER A 348 -3.65 -13.18 -9.73
N GLN A 349 -2.61 -12.47 -10.18
CA GLN A 349 -2.54 -11.00 -10.22
C GLN A 349 -2.63 -10.43 -11.64
N GLY A 350 -2.79 -11.28 -12.66
CA GLY A 350 -2.46 -10.99 -14.06
C GLY A 350 -3.10 -9.72 -14.63
N ASP A 351 -4.39 -9.51 -14.38
CA ASP A 351 -5.16 -8.36 -14.88
C ASP A 351 -4.56 -7.00 -14.50
N MET A 352 -3.93 -6.94 -13.33
CA MET A 352 -3.34 -5.72 -12.80
C MET A 352 -1.81 -5.73 -12.93
N LEU A 353 -1.18 -6.91 -12.83
CA LEU A 353 0.27 -7.08 -12.83
C LEU A 353 0.88 -6.95 -14.23
N PHE A 354 0.44 -7.79 -15.18
CA PHE A 354 1.04 -7.88 -16.51
C PHE A 354 1.04 -6.54 -17.28
N PRO A 355 -0.03 -5.73 -17.26
CA PRO A 355 0.01 -4.44 -17.94
C PRO A 355 0.76 -3.35 -17.16
N LYS A 356 1.09 -3.55 -15.88
CA LYS A 356 1.52 -2.45 -14.97
C LYS A 356 2.75 -1.71 -15.50
N LYS A 357 3.85 -2.41 -15.75
CA LYS A 357 5.12 -1.80 -16.21
C LYS A 357 4.95 -1.13 -17.57
N ARG A 358 4.24 -1.81 -18.48
CA ARG A 358 3.97 -1.35 -19.84
C ARG A 358 3.10 -0.08 -19.87
N ARG A 359 1.99 -0.07 -19.12
CA ARG A 359 1.11 1.10 -19.00
C ARG A 359 1.76 2.24 -18.23
N ALA A 360 2.59 1.95 -17.24
CA ALA A 360 3.40 2.97 -16.57
C ALA A 360 4.33 3.66 -17.58
N LYS A 361 4.98 2.91 -18.47
CA LYS A 361 5.79 3.48 -19.55
C LYS A 361 4.94 4.31 -20.53
N ALA A 362 3.74 3.85 -20.89
CA ALA A 362 2.82 4.63 -21.73
C ALA A 362 2.47 5.99 -21.11
N VAL A 363 2.11 6.01 -19.82
CA VAL A 363 1.79 7.25 -19.09
C VAL A 363 3.01 8.17 -19.01
N MET A 364 4.19 7.63 -18.72
CA MET A 364 5.43 8.42 -18.74
C MET A 364 5.70 9.02 -20.13
N ASN A 365 5.49 8.27 -21.21
CA ASN A 365 5.67 8.79 -22.56
C ASN A 365 4.69 9.95 -22.83
N MET A 366 3.40 9.78 -22.47
CA MET A 366 2.39 10.85 -22.58
C MET A 366 2.76 12.08 -21.74
N ASP A 367 3.23 11.89 -20.51
CA ASP A 367 3.65 12.99 -19.65
C ASP A 367 4.87 13.74 -20.23
N ARG A 368 5.85 13.04 -20.82
CA ARG A 368 6.99 13.67 -21.50
C ARG A 368 6.56 14.48 -22.71
N LEU A 369 5.62 13.98 -23.52
CA LEU A 369 5.06 14.73 -24.65
C LEU A 369 4.37 16.02 -24.20
N LEU A 370 3.79 16.03 -22.99
CA LEU A 370 3.21 17.22 -22.36
C LEU A 370 4.26 18.08 -21.60
N GLY A 371 5.56 17.85 -21.80
CA GLY A 371 6.65 18.59 -21.17
C GLY A 371 6.80 18.35 -19.66
N ARG A 372 6.21 17.28 -19.10
CA ARG A 372 6.30 16.97 -17.67
C ARG A 372 7.51 16.11 -17.33
N VAL A 373 7.98 16.27 -16.11
CA VAL A 373 9.00 15.39 -15.54
C VAL A 373 8.36 14.07 -15.11
N THR A 374 8.96 12.96 -15.50
CA THR A 374 8.49 11.61 -15.15
C THR A 374 9.33 10.96 -14.08
N ALA A 375 8.75 9.97 -13.38
CA ALA A 375 9.52 9.08 -12.51
C ALA A 375 10.62 8.35 -13.31
N ARG A 376 11.76 8.14 -12.67
CA ARG A 376 12.93 7.43 -13.22
C ARG A 376 13.18 6.17 -12.42
N TYR A 377 13.40 5.07 -13.11
CA TYR A 377 13.70 3.78 -12.52
C TYR A 377 14.88 3.18 -13.28
N ASP A 378 15.73 2.46 -12.56
CA ASP A 378 16.86 1.66 -13.08
C ASP A 378 16.41 0.27 -13.57
N ARG A 379 15.14 0.16 -13.98
CA ARG A 379 14.53 -1.07 -14.49
C ARG A 379 14.16 -0.90 -15.95
N ASN A 380 14.42 -1.92 -16.75
CA ASN A 380 13.92 -1.98 -18.12
C ASN A 380 12.41 -2.20 -18.09
N LEU A 381 11.67 -1.23 -18.64
CA LEU A 381 10.22 -1.31 -18.78
C LEU A 381 9.84 -1.76 -20.18
N ASP A 382 8.90 -2.70 -20.27
CA ASP A 382 8.37 -3.22 -21.52
C ASP A 382 7.84 -2.11 -22.43
N LYS A 383 7.95 -2.30 -23.74
CA LYS A 383 7.45 -1.33 -24.73
C LYS A 383 5.91 -1.33 -24.73
N PRO A 384 5.24 -0.16 -24.58
CA PRO A 384 3.79 -0.07 -24.69
C PRO A 384 3.29 -0.27 -26.11
N GLY A 385 2.21 -1.03 -26.25
CA GLY A 385 1.44 -1.13 -27.48
C GLY A 385 0.34 -0.06 -27.53
N MET A 386 -0.30 0.10 -28.69
CA MET A 386 -1.37 1.08 -28.90
C MET A 386 -2.53 0.94 -27.89
N MET A 387 -2.91 -0.31 -27.57
CA MET A 387 -3.96 -0.59 -26.59
C MET A 387 -3.63 -0.11 -25.17
N ASP A 388 -2.34 -0.01 -24.79
CA ASP A 388 -1.97 0.52 -23.48
C ASP A 388 -2.23 2.03 -23.41
N TYR A 389 -1.94 2.77 -24.49
CA TYR A 389 -2.25 4.19 -24.56
C TYR A 389 -3.75 4.45 -24.53
N ILE A 390 -4.55 3.69 -25.29
CA ILE A 390 -6.02 3.81 -25.29
C ILE A 390 -6.60 3.56 -23.88
N LYS A 391 -6.15 2.48 -23.22
CA LYS A 391 -6.60 2.15 -21.87
C LYS A 391 -6.22 3.21 -20.84
N GLU A 392 -5.03 3.80 -20.96
CA GLU A 392 -4.62 4.88 -20.07
C GLU A 392 -5.32 6.21 -20.38
N LEU A 393 -5.64 6.52 -21.64
CA LEU A 393 -6.50 7.66 -21.98
C LEU A 393 -7.89 7.53 -21.33
N SER A 394 -8.51 6.35 -21.44
CA SER A 394 -9.76 6.03 -20.75
C SER A 394 -9.62 6.18 -19.23
N CYS A 395 -8.54 5.67 -18.63
CA CYS A 395 -8.23 5.86 -17.21
C CYS A 395 -8.12 7.36 -16.86
N HIS A 396 -7.49 8.18 -17.70
CA HIS A 396 -7.39 9.63 -17.50
C HIS A 396 -8.75 10.34 -17.56
N MET A 397 -9.66 9.93 -18.46
CA MET A 397 -11.04 10.42 -18.52
C MET A 397 -11.83 10.05 -17.26
N GLN A 398 -11.76 8.80 -16.82
CA GLN A 398 -12.41 8.35 -15.58
C GLN A 398 -11.86 9.13 -14.37
N ARG A 399 -10.54 9.35 -14.31
CA ARG A 399 -9.91 10.18 -13.26
C ARG A 399 -10.37 11.63 -13.30
N PHE A 400 -10.65 12.19 -14.48
CA PHE A 400 -11.21 13.53 -14.61
C PHE A 400 -12.60 13.62 -13.96
N ILE A 401 -13.44 12.60 -14.14
CA ILE A 401 -14.77 12.46 -13.52
C ILE A 401 -14.62 12.30 -12.00
N GLY A 402 -13.83 11.34 -11.53
CA GLY A 402 -13.73 11.03 -10.09
C GLY A 402 -13.17 12.19 -9.25
N ARG A 403 -12.38 13.10 -9.85
CA ARG A 403 -11.89 14.32 -9.19
C ARG A 403 -12.95 15.43 -9.02
N ARG A 404 -14.14 15.26 -9.60
CA ARG A 404 -15.21 16.26 -9.66
C ARG A 404 -16.50 15.69 -9.08
N PRO A 405 -16.82 15.97 -7.81
CA PRO A 405 -18.01 15.44 -7.16
C PRO A 405 -19.32 15.69 -7.90
N TYR A 406 -19.43 16.82 -8.63
CA TYR A 406 -20.60 17.14 -9.45
C TYR A 406 -20.78 16.24 -10.68
N LEU A 407 -19.76 15.49 -11.09
CA LEU A 407 -19.83 14.51 -12.19
C LEU A 407 -20.03 13.07 -11.71
N TRP A 408 -20.12 12.82 -10.41
CA TRP A 408 -20.18 11.45 -9.88
C TRP A 408 -21.44 10.67 -10.30
N PHE A 409 -22.51 11.34 -10.75
CA PHE A 409 -23.66 10.66 -11.36
C PHE A 409 -23.28 9.86 -12.60
N LEU A 410 -22.24 10.28 -13.35
CA LEU A 410 -21.71 9.53 -14.49
C LEU A 410 -21.06 8.22 -14.07
N ILE A 411 -20.49 8.14 -12.86
CA ILE A 411 -19.89 6.90 -12.35
C ILE A 411 -20.97 5.83 -12.22
N ASN A 412 -22.15 6.19 -11.68
CA ASN A 412 -23.27 5.26 -11.58
C ASN A 412 -23.78 4.78 -12.95
N LEU A 413 -23.75 5.63 -13.98
CA LEU A 413 -24.15 5.25 -15.34
C LEU A 413 -23.13 4.29 -15.97
N LEU A 414 -21.84 4.59 -15.82
CA LEU A 414 -20.76 3.80 -16.39
C LEU A 414 -20.55 2.47 -15.66
N SER A 415 -20.88 2.39 -14.37
CA SER A 415 -20.68 1.19 -13.54
C SER A 415 -21.89 0.24 -13.54
N LYS A 416 -22.99 0.58 -14.24
CA LYS A 416 -24.16 -0.28 -14.40
C LYS A 416 -24.07 -1.23 -15.60
N ASN A 417 -23.07 -1.03 -16.46
CA ASN A 417 -22.86 -1.76 -17.71
C ASN A 417 -21.69 -2.77 -17.62
N ASP A 418 -21.08 -2.92 -16.45
CA ASP A 418 -20.06 -3.91 -16.10
C ASP A 418 -20.62 -4.79 -14.97
#